data_AF-A0A833DY16-F1
#
_entry.id   AF-A0A833DY16-F1
#
_cell.length_a   1.000
_cell.length_b   1.000
_cell.length_c   1.000
_cell.angle_alpha   90.00
_cell.angle_beta   90.00
_cell.angle_gamma   90.00
#
_symmetry.space_group_name_H-M   'P 1'
#
loop_
_entity.id
_entity.type
_entity.pdbx_description
1 polymer ?
#
loop_
_entity_poly.entity_id
_entity_poly.type
_entity_poly.pdbx_seq_one_letter_code
_entity_poly.pdbx_strand_id
1 'polypeptide(L)'
;MNGVRRREVAKRIFAYEFNRSTHKIQPEEDKAPVYVLTPLGMRCNRVFIVGALLDKDEIKPDSGIWRIRVADPTGTFIGYVGRFQPDALESLMEIEPPEFVAIVGKVRVFERDERIFVSVRPEYISVVDSEVRDYWVYETALKTIERIKKMEAKEDEDCKLAWQIYNPNLNEYRQVVKQALTTLKEEFELLEEVKEEEIEELKTKKEESDELRELEEEFEFEEEEWDLSDLLGE
;
A
#
# COMPACT_ATOMS: atom_id res chain seq x y z
N MET A 1 -11.56 -29.67 -24.40
CA MET A 1 -10.95 -29.82 -23.06
C MET A 1 -10.95 -28.45 -22.41
N ASN A 2 -11.96 -28.14 -21.59
CA ASN A 2 -11.99 -26.89 -20.84
C ASN A 2 -11.08 -27.03 -19.62
N GLY A 3 -9.78 -26.83 -19.83
CA GLY A 3 -8.86 -26.63 -18.72
C GLY A 3 -9.31 -25.39 -17.97
N VAL A 4 -9.66 -25.52 -16.69
CA VAL A 4 -9.91 -24.39 -15.81
C VAL A 4 -8.68 -23.48 -15.90
N ARG A 5 -8.80 -22.37 -16.63
CA ARG A 5 -7.76 -21.32 -16.65
C ARG A 5 -7.67 -20.79 -15.23
N ARG A 6 -6.77 -21.36 -14.42
CA ARG A 6 -6.43 -20.81 -13.11
C ARG A 6 -5.99 -19.38 -13.35
N ARG A 7 -6.67 -18.45 -12.69
CA ARG A 7 -6.27 -17.04 -12.69
C ARG A 7 -4.84 -16.98 -12.16
N GLU A 8 -3.97 -16.28 -12.88
CA GLU A 8 -2.59 -16.15 -12.46
C GLU A 8 -2.51 -15.34 -11.17
N VAL A 9 -1.57 -15.72 -10.30
CA VAL A 9 -1.31 -15.07 -9.02
C VAL A 9 -0.79 -13.65 -9.28
N ALA A 10 -1.44 -12.67 -8.66
CA ALA A 10 -1.02 -11.28 -8.73
C ALA A 10 0.36 -11.10 -8.07
N LYS A 11 1.30 -10.47 -8.77
CA LYS A 11 2.67 -10.26 -8.31
C LYS A 11 2.80 -8.96 -7.53
N ARG A 12 3.53 -8.98 -6.42
CA ARG A 12 3.96 -7.78 -5.71
C ARG A 12 5.15 -7.16 -6.43
N ILE A 13 5.08 -5.85 -6.67
CA ILE A 13 6.10 -5.09 -7.39
C ILE A 13 6.03 -3.64 -6.93
N PHE A 14 7.19 -3.03 -6.73
CA PHE A 14 7.32 -1.61 -6.45
C PHE A 14 7.10 -0.75 -7.70
N ALA A 15 6.59 0.46 -7.54
CA ALA A 15 6.35 1.40 -8.63
C ALA A 15 7.62 1.68 -9.45
N TYR A 16 8.77 1.74 -8.78
CA TYR A 16 10.07 1.93 -9.45
C TYR A 16 10.36 0.85 -10.51
N GLU A 17 10.16 -0.42 -10.17
CA GLU A 17 10.36 -1.53 -11.10
C GLU A 17 9.23 -1.60 -12.13
N PHE A 18 7.99 -1.43 -11.67
CA PHE A 18 6.79 -1.49 -12.52
C PHE A 18 6.89 -0.49 -13.68
N ASN A 19 7.17 0.78 -13.38
CA ASN A 19 7.20 1.86 -14.38
C ASN A 19 8.29 1.70 -15.45
N ARG A 20 9.29 0.84 -15.19
CA ARG A 20 10.37 0.51 -16.14
C ARG A 20 10.09 -0.78 -16.93
N SER A 21 8.96 -1.43 -16.71
CA SER A 21 8.57 -2.71 -17.32
C SER A 21 7.86 -2.49 -18.67
N THR A 22 8.63 -2.21 -19.72
CA THR A 22 8.13 -1.83 -21.05
C THR A 22 7.99 -2.98 -22.07
N HIS A 23 8.53 -4.16 -21.80
CA HIS A 23 8.64 -5.24 -22.78
C HIS A 23 7.51 -6.25 -22.62
N LYS A 24 6.74 -6.45 -23.69
CA LYS A 24 5.67 -7.45 -23.74
C LYS A 24 6.21 -8.79 -24.20
N ILE A 25 5.83 -9.85 -23.50
CA ILE A 25 6.01 -11.23 -23.96
C ILE A 25 4.62 -11.76 -24.32
N GLN A 26 4.42 -12.03 -25.61
CA GLN A 26 3.18 -12.58 -26.13
C GLN A 26 3.46 -13.95 -26.77
N PRO A 27 2.91 -15.05 -26.23
CA PRO A 27 3.05 -16.35 -26.86
C PRO A 27 2.30 -16.41 -28.20
N GLU A 28 2.79 -17.24 -29.12
CA GLU A 28 2.17 -17.46 -30.44
C GLU A 28 0.81 -18.19 -30.35
N GLU A 29 0.56 -18.91 -29.26
CA GLU A 29 -0.69 -19.63 -29.06
C GLU A 29 -1.88 -18.68 -28.93
N ASP A 30 -2.93 -18.97 -29.70
CA ASP A 30 -4.14 -18.18 -29.71
C ASP A 30 -4.77 -18.10 -28.30
N LYS A 31 -5.10 -16.88 -27.88
CA LYS A 31 -5.64 -16.52 -26.55
C LYS A 31 -4.65 -16.66 -25.38
N ALA A 32 -3.37 -16.92 -25.59
CA ALA A 32 -2.40 -16.98 -24.49
C ALA A 32 -2.33 -15.65 -23.71
N PRO A 33 -2.09 -15.68 -22.39
CA PRO A 33 -1.93 -14.46 -21.61
C PRO A 33 -0.71 -13.66 -22.08
N VAL A 34 -0.89 -12.34 -22.22
CA VAL A 34 0.20 -11.41 -22.51
C VAL A 34 0.88 -11.05 -21.19
N TYR A 35 2.19 -11.24 -21.16
CA TYR A 35 3.04 -10.91 -20.02
C TYR A 35 3.79 -9.61 -20.27
N VAL A 36 4.19 -8.97 -19.19
CA VAL A 36 5.22 -7.95 -19.20
C VAL A 36 6.44 -8.51 -18.49
N LEU A 37 7.62 -8.32 -19.08
CA LEU A 37 8.88 -8.60 -18.42
C LEU A 37 9.31 -7.37 -17.61
N THR A 38 9.63 -7.57 -16.34
CA THR A 38 10.18 -6.49 -15.50
C THR A 38 11.70 -6.41 -15.66
N PRO A 39 12.31 -5.26 -15.31
CA PRO A 39 13.76 -5.13 -15.29
C PRO A 39 14.49 -6.17 -14.42
N LEU A 40 13.83 -6.71 -13.38
CA LEU A 40 14.42 -7.75 -12.53
C LEU A 40 13.98 -9.18 -12.92
N GLY A 41 13.64 -9.39 -14.20
CA GLY A 41 13.46 -10.74 -14.75
C GLY A 41 12.14 -11.42 -14.37
N MET A 42 11.15 -10.68 -13.85
CA MET A 42 9.84 -11.25 -13.53
C MET A 42 8.87 -11.09 -14.68
N ARG A 43 8.18 -12.18 -15.06
CA ARG A 43 6.97 -12.09 -15.89
C ARG A 43 5.77 -11.74 -15.02
N CYS A 44 5.03 -10.70 -15.41
CA CYS A 44 3.81 -10.29 -14.73
C CYS A 44 2.66 -10.08 -15.73
N ASN A 45 1.53 -10.74 -15.47
CA ASN A 45 0.25 -10.44 -16.12
C ASN A 45 -0.66 -9.62 -15.20
N ARG A 46 -0.61 -9.92 -13.89
CA ARG A 46 -1.36 -9.27 -12.83
C ARG A 46 -0.44 -8.81 -11.72
N VAL A 47 -0.81 -7.71 -11.08
CA VAL A 47 -0.10 -7.13 -9.95
C VAL A 47 -1.03 -6.96 -8.76
N PHE A 48 -0.44 -7.09 -7.57
CA PHE A 48 -1.06 -6.74 -6.29
C PHE A 48 -0.26 -5.60 -5.69
N ILE A 49 -0.90 -4.45 -5.55
CA ILE A 49 -0.29 -3.18 -5.12
C ILE A 49 -1.05 -2.70 -3.89
N VAL A 50 -0.33 -2.16 -2.92
CA VAL A 50 -0.90 -1.38 -1.83
C VAL A 50 -0.18 -0.05 -1.76
N GLY A 51 -0.93 1.04 -1.64
CA GLY A 51 -0.36 2.39 -1.61
C GLY A 51 -1.42 3.47 -1.41
N ALA A 52 -0.98 4.71 -1.28
CA ALA A 52 -1.87 5.85 -1.13
C ALA A 52 -2.47 6.24 -2.48
N LEU A 53 -3.79 6.14 -2.64
CA LEU A 53 -4.51 6.77 -3.74
C LEU A 53 -4.43 8.29 -3.57
N LEU A 54 -3.72 8.97 -4.45
CA LEU A 54 -3.52 10.42 -4.39
C LEU A 54 -4.60 11.18 -5.14
N ASP A 55 -5.06 10.65 -6.29
CA ASP A 55 -6.09 11.29 -7.11
C ASP A 55 -6.90 10.26 -7.90
N LYS A 56 -8.16 10.61 -8.17
CA LYS A 56 -9.05 9.97 -9.13
C LYS A 56 -9.62 11.05 -10.07
N ASP A 57 -9.27 10.98 -11.35
CA ASP A 57 -9.71 11.95 -12.37
C ASP A 57 -10.59 11.27 -13.43
N GLU A 58 -11.76 11.82 -13.73
CA GLU A 58 -12.51 11.41 -14.91
C GLU A 58 -11.91 12.05 -16.17
N ILE A 59 -11.10 11.29 -16.90
CA ILE A 59 -10.35 11.80 -18.07
C ILE A 59 -11.14 11.71 -19.38
N LYS A 60 -12.22 10.93 -19.41
CA LYS A 60 -13.11 10.82 -20.58
C LYS A 60 -14.56 10.61 -20.13
N PRO A 61 -15.31 11.70 -19.87
CA PRO A 61 -16.68 11.66 -19.36
C PRO A 61 -17.62 10.80 -20.21
N ASP A 62 -17.55 10.92 -21.54
CA ASP A 62 -18.41 10.16 -22.46
C ASP A 62 -18.26 8.64 -22.29
N SER A 63 -17.04 8.19 -22.01
CA SER A 63 -16.70 6.77 -21.85
C SER A 63 -16.63 6.30 -20.39
N GLY A 64 -16.74 7.21 -19.41
CA GLY A 64 -16.62 6.92 -17.98
C GLY A 64 -15.28 6.27 -17.62
N ILE A 65 -14.18 6.82 -18.15
CA ILE A 65 -12.83 6.33 -17.84
C ILE A 65 -12.20 7.24 -16.78
N TRP A 66 -11.83 6.63 -15.67
CA TRP A 66 -11.16 7.24 -14.55
C TRP A 66 -9.67 6.88 -14.56
N ARG A 67 -8.82 7.89 -14.39
CA ARG A 67 -7.39 7.74 -14.16
C ARG A 67 -7.15 7.84 -12.67
N ILE A 68 -6.44 6.86 -12.11
CA ILE A 68 -6.03 6.88 -10.71
C ILE A 68 -4.51 6.97 -10.60
N ARG A 69 -4.06 7.62 -9.53
CA ARG A 69 -2.64 7.76 -9.19
C ARG A 69 -2.41 7.19 -7.79
N VAL A 70 -1.63 6.12 -7.69
CA VAL A 70 -1.40 5.42 -6.41
C VAL A 70 0.09 5.42 -6.08
N ALA A 71 0.47 5.97 -4.94
CA ALA A 71 1.86 6.10 -4.53
C ALA A 71 2.29 4.99 -3.58
N ASP A 72 3.50 4.49 -3.80
CA ASP A 72 4.25 3.67 -2.84
C ASP A 72 5.57 4.40 -2.47
N PRO A 73 6.38 3.89 -1.52
CA PRO A 73 7.64 4.54 -1.14
C PRO A 73 8.67 4.69 -2.27
N THR A 74 8.45 4.08 -3.42
CA THR A 74 9.38 4.00 -4.56
C THR A 74 8.92 4.79 -5.77
N GLY A 75 7.72 5.37 -5.74
CA GLY A 75 7.15 6.15 -6.81
C GLY A 75 5.63 6.00 -6.89
N THR A 76 5.11 5.98 -8.12
CA THR A 76 3.66 6.05 -8.34
C THR A 76 3.23 5.16 -9.49
N PHE A 77 2.14 4.43 -9.28
CA PHE A 77 1.42 3.69 -10.30
C PHE A 77 0.35 4.56 -10.95
N ILE A 78 0.21 4.43 -12.27
CA ILE A 78 -0.93 4.98 -13.00
C ILE A 78 -1.89 3.84 -13.34
N GLY A 79 -3.16 4.02 -12.97
CA GLY A 79 -4.23 3.07 -13.25
C GLY A 79 -5.34 3.68 -14.11
N TYR A 80 -6.02 2.84 -14.89
CA TYR A 80 -7.23 3.22 -15.62
C TYR A 80 -8.39 2.28 -15.27
N VAL A 81 -9.43 2.86 -14.68
CA VAL A 81 -10.68 2.18 -14.34
C VAL A 81 -11.76 2.66 -15.31
N GLY A 82 -12.61 1.75 -15.78
CA GLY A 82 -13.69 2.09 -16.70
C GLY A 82 -14.88 1.18 -16.50
N ARG A 83 -15.96 1.46 -17.23
CA ARG A 83 -17.27 0.78 -17.11
C ARG A 83 -17.23 -0.74 -17.28
N PHE A 84 -16.18 -1.29 -17.89
CA PHE A 84 -16.00 -2.74 -18.06
C PHE A 84 -15.28 -3.41 -16.87
N GLN A 85 -15.03 -2.66 -15.79
CA GLN A 85 -14.50 -3.15 -14.52
C GLN A 85 -15.44 -2.68 -13.39
N PRO A 86 -16.68 -3.21 -13.35
CA PRO A 86 -17.71 -2.71 -12.44
C PRO A 86 -17.28 -2.74 -10.98
N ASP A 87 -16.73 -3.86 -10.50
CA ASP A 87 -16.28 -4.02 -9.12
C ASP A 87 -15.24 -2.95 -8.71
N ALA A 88 -14.24 -2.70 -9.56
CA ALA A 88 -13.23 -1.66 -9.29
C ALA A 88 -13.78 -0.24 -9.41
N LEU A 89 -14.74 -0.02 -10.32
CA LEU A 89 -15.34 1.30 -10.54
C LEU A 89 -16.27 1.69 -9.40
N GLU A 90 -17.09 0.76 -8.94
CA GLU A 90 -18.00 0.93 -7.80
C GLU A 90 -17.22 1.32 -6.54
N SER A 91 -16.23 0.52 -6.15
CA SER A 91 -15.35 0.86 -5.03
C SER A 91 -14.66 2.22 -5.21
N LEU A 92 -14.15 2.52 -6.42
CA LEU A 92 -13.44 3.78 -6.67
C LEU A 92 -14.34 5.01 -6.48
N MET A 93 -15.63 4.91 -6.80
CA MET A 93 -16.56 6.04 -6.63
C MET A 93 -16.72 6.41 -5.16
N GLU A 94 -16.65 5.45 -4.24
CA GLU A 94 -16.84 5.62 -2.80
C GLU A 94 -15.58 6.09 -2.06
N ILE A 95 -14.39 5.93 -2.67
CA ILE A 95 -13.11 6.25 -2.03
C ILE A 95 -12.73 7.71 -2.29
N GLU A 96 -12.57 8.52 -1.25
CA GLU A 96 -12.07 9.89 -1.36
C GLU A 96 -10.56 9.97 -1.09
N PRO A 97 -9.74 10.42 -2.06
CA PRO A 97 -8.30 10.62 -1.84
C PRO A 97 -8.00 11.76 -0.84
N PRO A 98 -6.91 11.68 -0.05
CA PRO A 98 -5.95 10.60 0.02
C PRO A 98 -6.44 9.42 0.88
N GLU A 99 -6.29 8.19 0.38
CA GLU A 99 -6.68 6.97 1.11
C GLU A 99 -5.75 5.80 0.76
N PHE A 100 -5.45 4.92 1.72
CA PHE A 100 -4.70 3.70 1.44
C PHE A 100 -5.59 2.68 0.76
N VAL A 101 -5.14 2.19 -0.40
CA VAL A 101 -5.90 1.23 -1.20
C VAL A 101 -5.06 0.02 -1.58
N ALA A 102 -5.70 -1.14 -1.56
CA ALA A 102 -5.19 -2.36 -2.16
C ALA A 102 -5.81 -2.54 -3.56
N ILE A 103 -4.96 -2.83 -4.54
CA ILE A 103 -5.35 -2.98 -5.95
C ILE A 103 -4.85 -4.32 -6.48
N VAL A 104 -5.78 -5.08 -7.05
CA VAL A 104 -5.46 -6.20 -7.94
C VAL A 104 -5.82 -5.78 -9.36
N GLY A 105 -4.85 -5.84 -10.27
CA GLY A 105 -5.08 -5.39 -11.63
C GLY A 105 -4.20 -6.05 -12.68
N LYS A 106 -4.64 -5.99 -13.93
CA LYS A 106 -3.86 -6.44 -15.09
C LYS A 106 -2.85 -5.39 -15.49
N VAL A 107 -1.65 -5.83 -15.86
CA VAL A 107 -0.64 -4.94 -16.43
C VAL A 107 -0.99 -4.66 -17.89
N ARG A 108 -0.89 -3.39 -18.27
CA ARG A 108 -1.13 -2.92 -19.63
C ARG A 108 0.02 -2.03 -20.06
N VAL A 109 0.66 -2.41 -21.16
CA VAL A 109 1.66 -1.59 -21.82
C VAL A 109 1.03 -0.99 -23.08
N PHE A 110 1.14 0.31 -23.23
CA PHE A 110 0.62 1.06 -24.38
C PHE A 110 1.65 2.08 -24.82
N GLU A 111 1.55 2.49 -26.08
CA GLU A 111 2.45 3.45 -26.68
C GLU A 111 1.70 4.76 -26.91
N ARG A 112 2.36 5.88 -26.60
CA ARG A 112 1.84 7.22 -26.84
C ARG A 112 3.02 8.14 -27.12
N ASP A 113 2.93 8.95 -28.18
CA ASP A 113 3.95 9.93 -28.55
C ASP A 113 5.36 9.31 -28.62
N GLU A 114 5.46 8.14 -29.27
CA GLU A 114 6.70 7.31 -29.41
C GLU A 114 7.31 6.85 -28.07
N ARG A 115 6.56 6.97 -26.96
CA ARG A 115 6.96 6.52 -25.63
C ARG A 115 6.11 5.35 -25.18
N ILE A 116 6.77 4.34 -24.62
CA ILE A 116 6.10 3.17 -24.05
C ILE A 116 5.77 3.48 -22.59
N PHE A 117 4.51 3.33 -22.23
CA PHE A 117 4.00 3.46 -20.87
C PHE A 117 3.42 2.15 -20.38
N VAL A 118 3.47 1.98 -19.07
CA VAL A 118 2.86 0.86 -18.37
C VAL A 118 1.84 1.40 -17.38
N SER A 119 0.71 0.71 -17.28
CA SER A 119 -0.40 1.07 -16.39
C SER A 119 -1.04 -0.16 -15.80
N VAL A 120 -1.72 0.05 -14.69
CA VAL A 120 -2.58 -0.94 -14.07
C VAL A 120 -3.97 -0.78 -14.66
N ARG A 121 -4.60 -1.89 -15.03
CA ARG A 121 -6.05 -1.95 -15.26
C ARG A 121 -6.66 -2.66 -14.04
N PRO A 122 -7.14 -1.90 -13.04
CA PRO A 122 -7.69 -2.49 -11.82
C PRO A 122 -8.86 -3.41 -12.14
N GLU A 123 -8.90 -4.54 -11.45
CA GLU A 123 -10.02 -5.48 -11.42
C GLU A 123 -10.72 -5.43 -10.07
N TYR A 124 -9.97 -5.12 -8.99
CA TYR A 124 -10.49 -4.86 -7.64
C TYR A 124 -9.72 -3.70 -7.00
N ILE A 125 -10.42 -2.88 -6.23
CA ILE A 125 -9.89 -1.81 -5.39
C ILE A 125 -10.61 -1.88 -4.04
N SER A 126 -9.88 -1.79 -2.93
CA SER A 126 -10.45 -1.72 -1.57
C SER A 126 -9.63 -0.79 -0.70
N VAL A 127 -10.30 -0.06 0.20
CA VAL A 127 -9.63 0.69 1.28
C VAL A 127 -8.96 -0.29 2.24
N VAL A 128 -7.77 0.06 2.73
CA VAL A 128 -7.01 -0.72 3.71
C VAL A 128 -6.36 0.20 4.73
N ASP A 129 -5.93 -0.33 5.86
CA ASP A 129 -5.20 0.42 6.87
C ASP A 129 -3.68 0.50 6.56
N SER A 130 -2.97 1.24 7.42
CA SER A 130 -1.52 1.38 7.34
C SER A 130 -0.79 0.06 7.58
N GLU A 131 -1.29 -0.83 8.44
CA GLU A 131 -0.64 -2.12 8.73
C GLU A 131 -0.58 -3.01 7.48
N VAL A 132 -1.66 -3.03 6.68
CA VAL A 132 -1.69 -3.75 5.40
C VAL A 132 -0.71 -3.13 4.40
N ARG A 133 -0.59 -1.80 4.36
CA ARG A 133 0.41 -1.09 3.53
C ARG A 133 1.83 -1.46 3.96
N ASP A 134 2.11 -1.43 5.25
CA ASP A 134 3.41 -1.72 5.85
C ASP A 134 3.85 -3.14 5.56
N TYR A 135 2.95 -4.10 5.78
CA TYR A 135 3.17 -5.50 5.46
C TYR A 135 3.40 -5.71 3.96
N TRP A 136 2.65 -5.02 3.09
CA TRP A 136 2.88 -5.08 1.65
C TRP A 136 4.26 -4.53 1.25
N VAL A 137 4.70 -3.41 1.84
CA VAL A 137 6.03 -2.83 1.57
C VAL A 137 7.13 -3.81 1.97
N TYR A 138 7.04 -4.40 3.17
CA TYR A 138 7.99 -5.38 3.67
C TYR A 138 8.08 -6.63 2.77
N GLU A 139 6.93 -7.25 2.45
CA GLU A 139 6.88 -8.42 1.56
C GLU A 139 7.38 -8.10 0.15
N THR A 140 7.05 -6.93 -0.38
CA THR A 140 7.51 -6.49 -1.70
C THR A 140 9.02 -6.27 -1.71
N ALA A 141 9.60 -5.73 -0.64
CA ALA A 141 11.05 -5.61 -0.46
C ALA A 141 11.74 -6.98 -0.47
N LEU A 142 11.25 -7.94 0.31
CA LEU A 142 11.80 -9.31 0.32
C LEU A 142 11.77 -9.95 -1.07
N LYS A 143 10.64 -9.87 -1.76
CA LYS A 143 10.48 -10.40 -3.12
C LYS A 143 11.38 -9.69 -4.13
N THR A 144 11.61 -8.39 -3.96
CA THR A 144 12.51 -7.62 -4.82
C THR A 144 13.96 -8.05 -4.60
N ILE A 145 14.39 -8.24 -3.35
CA ILE A 145 15.73 -8.76 -3.02
C ILE A 145 15.94 -10.16 -3.61
N GLU A 146 14.95 -11.05 -3.51
CA GLU A 146 14.99 -12.37 -4.16
C GLU A 146 15.21 -12.25 -5.68
N ARG A 147 14.50 -11.35 -6.36
CA ARG A 147 14.68 -11.11 -7.80
C ARG A 147 16.06 -10.55 -8.13
N ILE A 148 16.59 -9.63 -7.33
CA ILE A 148 17.95 -9.10 -7.54
C ILE A 148 18.98 -10.22 -7.45
N LYS A 149 18.87 -11.12 -6.46
CA LYS A 149 19.78 -12.28 -6.33
C LYS A 149 19.73 -13.19 -7.57
N LYS A 150 18.53 -13.46 -8.10
CA LYS A 150 18.36 -14.23 -9.34
C LYS A 150 18.98 -13.54 -10.55
N MET A 151 18.85 -12.22 -10.65
CA MET A 151 19.46 -11.42 -11.71
C MET A 151 21.00 -11.48 -11.67
N GLU A 152 21.60 -11.49 -10.49
CA GLU A 152 23.06 -11.65 -10.32
C GLU A 152 23.54 -13.03 -10.77
N ALA A 153 22.79 -14.07 -10.41
CA ALA A 153 23.12 -15.44 -10.74
C ALA A 153 22.80 -15.81 -12.21
N LYS A 154 21.97 -15.01 -12.91
CA LYS A 154 21.51 -15.25 -14.29
C LYS A 154 20.94 -16.66 -14.50
N GLU A 155 20.23 -17.15 -13.49
CA GLU A 155 19.78 -18.55 -13.40
C GLU A 155 18.76 -18.91 -14.47
N ASP A 156 17.84 -18.00 -14.80
CA ASP A 156 16.72 -18.27 -15.71
C ASP A 156 16.77 -17.43 -17.00
N GLU A 157 16.05 -17.91 -18.03
CA GLU A 157 15.98 -17.26 -19.36
C GLU A 157 15.36 -15.86 -19.30
N ASP A 158 14.44 -15.61 -18.36
CA ASP A 158 13.81 -14.31 -18.20
C ASP A 158 14.80 -13.28 -17.61
N CYS A 159 15.68 -13.70 -16.71
CA CYS A 159 16.77 -12.87 -16.20
C CYS A 159 17.75 -12.52 -17.31
N LYS A 160 18.13 -13.49 -18.16
CA LYS A 160 19.00 -13.24 -19.32
C LYS A 160 18.35 -12.26 -20.29
N LEU A 161 17.06 -12.44 -20.58
CA LEU A 161 16.30 -11.56 -21.45
C LEU A 161 16.17 -10.15 -20.84
N ALA A 162 15.92 -10.04 -19.54
CA ALA A 162 15.85 -8.76 -18.84
C ALA A 162 17.20 -8.02 -18.86
N TRP A 163 18.32 -8.74 -18.72
CA TRP A 163 19.66 -8.16 -18.93
C TRP A 163 19.84 -7.60 -20.34
N GLN A 164 19.39 -8.33 -21.37
CA GLN A 164 19.50 -7.89 -22.76
C GLN A 164 18.65 -6.66 -23.07
N ILE A 165 17.43 -6.59 -22.51
CA ILE A 165 16.47 -5.52 -22.81
C ILE A 165 16.76 -4.28 -21.96
N TYR A 166 16.95 -4.46 -20.66
CA TYR A 166 16.99 -3.36 -19.69
C TYR A 166 18.39 -3.00 -19.22
N ASN A 167 19.33 -3.95 -19.29
CA ASN A 167 20.65 -3.85 -18.68
C ASN A 167 20.63 -3.14 -17.30
N PRO A 168 19.83 -3.63 -16.34
CA PRO A 168 19.46 -2.88 -15.15
C PRO A 168 20.65 -2.67 -14.21
N ASN A 169 20.76 -1.47 -13.65
CA ASN A 169 21.69 -1.20 -12.56
C ASN A 169 21.12 -1.76 -11.25
N LEU A 170 21.54 -2.97 -10.86
CA LEU A 170 21.01 -3.65 -9.67
C LEU A 170 21.22 -2.85 -8.37
N ASN A 171 22.25 -2.00 -8.30
CA ASN A 171 22.49 -1.17 -7.12
C ASN A 171 21.39 -0.10 -6.91
N GLU A 172 20.80 0.43 -7.99
CA GLU A 172 19.66 1.35 -7.86
C GLU A 172 18.46 0.65 -7.23
N TYR A 173 18.16 -0.58 -7.66
CA TYR A 173 17.06 -1.36 -7.06
C TYR A 173 17.34 -1.69 -5.59
N ARG A 174 18.60 -1.95 -5.21
CA ARG A 174 18.98 -2.11 -3.80
C ARG A 174 18.76 -0.84 -2.99
N GLN A 175 19.11 0.32 -3.55
CA GLN A 175 18.89 1.61 -2.91
C GLN A 175 17.41 1.91 -2.74
N VAL A 176 16.59 1.63 -3.76
CA VAL A 176 15.13 1.77 -3.70
C VAL A 176 14.52 0.89 -2.60
N VAL A 177 14.93 -0.38 -2.52
CA VAL A 177 14.46 -1.27 -1.45
C VAL A 177 14.92 -0.79 -0.08
N LYS A 178 16.18 -0.35 0.05
CA LYS A 178 16.71 0.20 1.30
C LYS A 178 15.91 1.41 1.73
N GLN A 179 15.66 2.35 0.83
CA GLN A 179 14.87 3.55 1.10
C GLN A 179 13.46 3.19 1.57
N ALA A 180 12.76 2.30 0.87
CA ALA A 180 11.42 1.86 1.26
C ALA A 180 11.37 1.25 2.67
N LEU A 181 12.36 0.42 3.03
CA LEU A 181 12.45 -0.18 4.36
C LEU A 181 12.90 0.81 5.44
N THR A 182 13.76 1.78 5.10
CA THR A 182 14.16 2.85 6.02
C THR A 182 12.98 3.75 6.36
N THR A 183 12.22 4.19 5.35
CA THR A 183 10.99 4.98 5.58
C THR A 183 10.00 4.21 6.45
N LEU A 184 9.80 2.92 6.16
CA LEU A 184 8.93 2.08 6.99
C LEU A 184 9.41 2.02 8.45
N LYS A 185 10.71 1.84 8.66
CA LYS A 185 11.31 1.80 10.01
C LYS A 185 11.15 3.12 10.76
N GLU A 186 11.38 4.25 10.09
CA GLU A 186 11.20 5.59 10.66
C GLU A 186 9.74 5.83 11.06
N GLU A 187 8.78 5.41 10.22
CA GLU A 187 7.35 5.48 10.54
C GLU A 187 6.98 4.64 11.78
N PHE A 188 7.56 3.44 11.93
CA PHE A 188 7.37 2.62 13.13
C PHE A 188 7.94 3.27 14.38
N GLU A 189 9.15 3.83 14.31
CA GLU A 189 9.79 4.52 15.45
C GLU A 189 8.95 5.72 15.91
N LEU A 190 8.44 6.53 14.97
CA LEU A 190 7.54 7.64 15.28
C LEU A 190 6.22 7.17 15.93
N LEU A 191 5.65 6.06 15.49
CA LEU A 191 4.43 5.50 16.08
C LEU A 191 4.66 4.98 17.50
N GLU A 192 5.85 4.46 17.80
CA GLU A 192 6.22 4.05 19.16
C GLU A 192 6.38 5.26 20.07
N GLU A 193 7.07 6.32 19.62
CA GLU A 193 7.22 7.57 20.37
C GLU A 193 5.85 8.20 20.70
N VAL A 194 4.95 8.31 19.72
CA VAL A 194 3.59 8.87 19.95
C VAL A 194 2.80 8.01 20.94
N LYS A 195 2.90 6.68 20.86
CA LYS A 195 2.21 5.79 21.82
C LYS A 195 2.74 5.95 23.24
N GLU A 196 4.05 6.14 23.40
CA GLU A 196 4.64 6.39 24.72
C GLU A 196 4.15 7.73 25.30
N GLU A 197 4.09 8.78 24.48
CA GLU A 197 3.55 10.10 24.87
C GLU A 197 2.06 10.02 25.26
N GLU A 198 1.22 9.36 24.46
CA GLU A 198 -0.20 9.17 24.75
C GLU A 198 -0.43 8.38 26.06
N ILE A 199 0.40 7.36 26.31
CA ILE A 199 0.34 6.57 27.56
C ILE A 199 0.71 7.46 28.76
N GLU A 200 1.71 8.31 28.63
CA GLU A 200 2.16 9.19 29.73
C GLU A 200 1.11 10.27 30.04
N GLU A 201 0.47 10.85 29.03
CA GLU A 201 -0.68 11.77 29.21
C GLU A 201 -1.87 11.10 29.89
N LEU A 202 -2.16 9.84 29.55
CA LEU A 202 -3.24 9.08 30.18
C LEU A 202 -2.94 8.76 31.64
N LYS A 203 -1.68 8.49 31.99
CA LYS A 203 -1.27 8.29 33.39
C LYS A 203 -1.41 9.57 34.21
N THR A 204 -0.93 10.70 33.70
CA THR A 204 -1.04 11.99 34.41
C THR A 204 -2.49 12.40 34.64
N LYS A 205 -3.37 12.28 33.62
CA LYS A 205 -4.81 12.54 33.80
C LYS A 205 -5.47 11.61 34.80
N LYS A 206 -5.01 10.35 34.89
CA LYS A 206 -5.52 9.39 35.85
C LYS A 206 -5.07 9.72 37.26
N GLU A 207 -3.80 10.08 37.46
CA GLU A 207 -3.27 10.53 38.75
C GLU A 207 -4.02 11.78 39.24
N GLU A 208 -4.24 12.79 38.39
CA GLU A 208 -5.05 13.97 38.73
C GLU A 208 -6.50 13.62 39.10
N SER A 209 -7.10 12.66 38.39
CA SER A 209 -8.46 12.19 38.69
C SER A 209 -8.54 11.39 39.99
N ASP A 210 -7.52 10.58 40.29
CA ASP A 210 -7.47 9.79 41.52
C ASP A 210 -7.24 10.73 42.73
N GLU A 211 -6.37 11.75 42.61
CA GLU A 211 -6.17 12.80 43.63
C GLU A 211 -7.45 13.62 43.91
N LEU A 212 -8.19 14.02 42.87
CA LEU A 212 -9.46 14.73 43.03
C LEU A 212 -10.51 13.89 43.76
N ARG A 213 -10.52 12.58 43.50
CA ARG A 213 -11.47 11.65 44.13
C ARG A 213 -11.12 11.39 45.60
N GLU A 214 -9.83 11.25 45.92
CA GLU A 214 -9.37 11.16 47.31
C GLU A 214 -9.73 12.42 48.11
N LEU A 215 -9.60 13.61 47.51
CA LEU A 215 -10.03 14.87 48.11
C LEU A 215 -11.56 14.95 48.32
N GLU A 216 -12.37 14.50 47.35
CA GLU A 216 -13.83 14.43 47.52
C GLU A 216 -14.23 13.46 48.64
N GLU A 217 -13.62 12.27 48.72
CA GLU A 217 -13.86 11.30 49.80
C GLU A 217 -13.42 11.84 51.17
N GLU A 218 -12.33 12.61 51.24
CA GLU A 218 -11.88 13.27 52.48
C GLU A 218 -12.83 14.40 52.92
N PHE A 219 -13.37 15.17 51.97
CA PHE A 219 -14.36 16.23 52.25
C PHE A 219 -15.72 15.66 52.68
N GLU A 220 -16.16 14.54 52.09
CA GLU A 220 -17.39 13.84 52.47
C GLU A 220 -17.28 13.23 53.88
N PHE A 221 -16.10 12.74 54.25
CA PHE A 221 -15.80 12.23 55.60
C PHE A 221 -15.75 13.35 56.66
N GLU A 222 -15.21 14.54 56.33
CA GLU A 222 -15.25 15.72 57.21
C GLU A 222 -16.69 16.27 57.38
N GLU A 223 -17.53 16.23 56.34
CA GLU A 223 -18.95 16.61 56.45
C GLU A 223 -19.75 15.64 57.34
N GLU A 224 -19.44 14.34 57.36
CA GLU A 224 -20.04 13.36 58.29
C GLU A 224 -19.60 13.56 59.76
N GLU A 225 -18.41 14.14 60.03
CA GLU A 225 -17.97 14.48 61.38
C GLU A 225 -18.59 15.79 61.93
N TRP A 226 -19.20 16.61 61.07
CA TRP A 226 -20.07 17.71 61.51
C TRP A 226 -21.52 17.22 61.67
N ASP A 227 -21.78 16.39 62.70
CA ASP A 227 -23.16 16.14 63.15
C ASP A 227 -23.72 17.44 63.77
N LEU A 228 -24.33 18.27 62.91
CA LEU A 228 -24.99 19.54 63.27
C LEU A 228 -26.16 19.37 64.27
N SER A 229 -26.43 18.15 64.74
CA SER A 229 -27.40 17.90 65.80
C SER A 229 -27.00 18.48 67.16
N ASP A 230 -25.71 18.82 67.39
CA ASP A 230 -25.26 19.55 68.59
C ASP A 230 -25.39 21.10 68.49
N LEU A 231 -25.71 21.67 67.31
CA LEU A 231 -25.94 23.11 67.14
C LEU A 231 -27.43 23.52 67.18
N LEU A 232 -28.32 22.56 67.40
CA LEU A 232 -29.75 22.79 67.65
C LEU A 232 -30.22 22.07 68.92
N GLY A 233 -29.48 22.26 70.01
CA GLY A 233 -29.92 21.93 71.36
C GLY A 233 -30.47 23.17 72.10
N GLU A 234 -31.75 23.46 71.88
CA GLU A 234 -32.81 23.84 72.86
C GLU A 234 -34.07 24.37 72.16
#